data_AF-A0A8D8GBE3-F1
#
_entry.id   AF-A0A8D8GBE3-F1
#
_cell.length_a   1.000
_cell.length_b   1.000
_cell.length_c   1.000
_cell.angle_alpha   90.00
_cell.angle_beta   90.00
_cell.angle_gamma   90.00
#
_symmetry.space_group_name_H-M   'P 1'
#
loop_
_entity.id
_entity.type
_entity.pdbx_description
1 polymer ?
#
loop_
_entity_poly.entity_id
_entity_poly.type
_entity_poly.pdbx_seq_one_letter_code
_entity_poly.pdbx_strand_id
1 'polypeptide(L)'
;GKQHRESVCHHRGEGIVANALCEQNAHNKRHDRLTRVCNEDPCPANWWVGPWQLCSVTCRKVAGGGADPAGPVRKRSILCVDQAMNAQPDDRCEGQPRPPDHEPCAGRLPLCKGLLDAHILVEDIPPEYDDENNVI
;
A
#
# COMPACT_ATOMS: atom_id res chain seq x y z
N GLY A 1 17.60 7.01 20.48
CA GLY A 1 17.97 5.72 21.12
C GLY A 1 18.61 5.93 22.49
N LYS A 2 18.76 4.88 23.32
CA LYS A 2 19.50 4.94 24.60
C LYS A 2 20.61 3.89 24.60
N GLN A 3 21.80 4.28 25.03
CA GLN A 3 22.93 3.37 25.23
C GLN A 3 23.33 3.37 26.71
N HIS A 4 23.64 2.17 27.22
CA HIS A 4 24.09 1.95 28.59
C HIS A 4 25.49 1.34 28.56
N ARG A 5 26.33 1.70 29.54
CA ARG A 5 27.54 0.93 29.85
C ARG A 5 27.33 0.12 31.12
N GLU A 6 27.84 -1.10 31.14
CA GLU A 6 27.84 -1.96 32.32
C GLU A 6 29.26 -2.11 32.86
N SER A 7 29.39 -2.19 34.20
CA SER A 7 30.66 -2.45 34.85
C SER A 7 30.92 -3.95 34.94
N VAL A 8 32.15 -4.37 34.65
CA VAL A 8 32.58 -5.76 34.74
C VAL A 8 33.51 -5.94 35.95
N CYS A 9 33.28 -6.98 36.75
CA CYS A 9 34.14 -7.31 37.89
C CYS A 9 35.45 -7.97 37.43
N HIS A 10 36.57 -7.55 38.02
CA HIS A 10 37.89 -8.00 37.62
C HIS A 10 38.76 -8.29 38.85
N HIS A 11 39.33 -9.50 38.92
CA HIS A 11 40.24 -9.92 39.98
C HIS A 11 41.70 -9.80 39.53
N ARG A 12 42.59 -9.34 40.43
CA ARG A 12 44.02 -9.17 40.11
C ARG A 12 44.64 -10.54 39.83
N GLY A 13 45.16 -10.72 38.62
CA GLY A 13 45.86 -11.94 38.19
C GLY A 13 44.98 -13.02 37.58
N GLU A 14 43.66 -12.97 37.77
CA GLU A 14 42.71 -13.98 37.26
C GLU A 14 41.77 -13.46 36.16
N GLY A 15 41.68 -12.14 35.96
CA GLY A 15 40.89 -11.58 34.88
C GLY A 15 39.46 -11.23 35.30
N ILE A 16 38.53 -11.29 34.34
CA ILE A 16 37.11 -11.03 34.58
C ILE A 16 36.53 -12.15 35.45
N VAL A 17 35.87 -11.78 36.55
CA VAL A 17 35.25 -12.73 37.48
C VAL A 17 33.76 -12.44 37.66
N ALA A 18 33.05 -13.33 38.36
CA ALA A 18 31.63 -13.16 38.63
C ALA A 18 31.34 -11.85 39.37
N ASN A 19 30.33 -11.09 38.90
CA ASN A 19 29.97 -9.79 39.50
C ASN A 19 29.62 -9.88 40.99
N ALA A 20 29.07 -11.02 41.45
CA ALA A 20 28.74 -11.28 42.84
C ALA A 20 29.94 -11.10 43.80
N LEU A 21 31.16 -11.42 43.34
CA LEU A 21 32.38 -11.22 44.14
C LEU A 21 32.62 -9.72 44.39
N CYS A 22 32.40 -8.88 43.39
CA CYS A 22 32.43 -7.43 43.56
C CYS A 22 31.18 -6.88 44.28
N GLU A 23 30.08 -7.62 44.40
CA GLU A 23 28.89 -7.17 45.15
C GLU A 23 29.09 -7.36 46.64
N GLN A 24 29.76 -8.43 47.01
CA GLN A 24 29.98 -8.81 48.40
C GLN A 24 31.28 -8.24 48.96
N ASN A 25 32.34 -8.14 48.15
CA ASN A 25 33.71 -7.93 48.65
C ASN A 25 34.38 -6.64 48.13
N ALA A 26 33.75 -5.87 47.26
CA ALA A 26 34.35 -4.63 46.77
C ALA A 26 34.27 -3.53 47.83
N HIS A 27 35.42 -3.00 48.24
CA HIS A 27 35.50 -1.85 49.16
C HIS A 27 35.19 -0.50 48.49
N ASN A 28 35.22 -0.44 47.15
CA ASN A 28 34.99 0.78 46.40
C ASN A 28 33.53 0.92 45.95
N LYS A 29 33.01 2.16 45.91
CA LYS A 29 31.70 2.44 45.33
C LYS A 29 31.66 1.93 43.90
N ARG A 30 30.66 1.11 43.57
CA ARG A 30 30.40 0.63 42.22
C ARG A 30 30.13 1.83 41.29
N HIS A 31 30.66 1.79 40.07
CA HIS A 31 30.40 2.85 39.11
C HIS A 31 28.90 2.93 38.82
N ASP A 32 28.36 4.15 38.86
CA ASP A 32 26.97 4.39 38.50
C ASP A 32 26.74 4.02 37.02
N ARG A 33 25.56 3.50 36.72
CA ARG A 33 25.19 3.12 35.35
C ARG A 33 25.10 4.39 34.50
N LEU A 34 26.11 4.62 33.67
CA LEU A 34 26.04 5.71 32.70
C LEU A 34 25.12 5.30 31.55
N THR A 35 24.06 6.10 31.39
CA THR A 35 23.18 6.05 30.22
C THR A 35 23.43 7.31 29.41
N ARG A 36 23.57 7.17 28.10
CA ARG A 36 23.60 8.30 27.17
C ARG A 36 22.51 8.15 26.12
N VAL A 37 22.01 9.28 25.64
CA VAL A 37 21.19 9.32 24.44
C VAL A 37 22.12 9.07 23.25
N CYS A 38 21.65 8.27 22.29
CA CYS A 38 22.35 8.01 21.04
C CYS A 38 21.33 8.02 19.90
N ASN A 39 21.76 8.32 18.67
CA ASN A 39 20.87 8.46 17.50
C ASN A 39 19.71 9.41 17.85
N GLU A 40 20.07 10.68 18.05
CA GLU A 40 19.12 11.77 18.32
C GLU A 40 18.41 12.25 17.05
N ASP A 41 18.94 11.86 15.88
CA ASP A 41 18.29 12.12 14.62
C ASP A 41 16.88 11.49 14.63
N PRO A 42 15.84 12.28 14.33
CA PRO A 42 14.50 11.74 14.20
C PRO A 42 14.51 10.70 13.09
N CYS A 43 13.80 9.59 13.29
CA CYS A 43 13.68 8.61 12.23
C CYS A 43 13.04 9.25 11.00
N PRO A 44 13.49 8.87 9.78
CA PRO A 44 12.98 9.45 8.56
C PRO A 44 11.48 9.16 8.40
N ALA A 45 10.76 10.10 7.79
CA ALA A 45 9.38 9.88 7.38
C ALA A 45 9.33 8.82 6.27
N ASN A 46 8.19 8.13 6.14
CA ASN A 46 8.02 7.08 5.13
C ASN A 46 6.67 7.21 4.44
N TRP A 47 6.58 6.66 3.22
CA TRP A 47 5.33 6.59 2.49
C TRP A 47 4.36 5.59 3.13
N TRP A 48 3.24 6.09 3.65
CA TRP A 48 2.08 5.29 3.96
C TRP A 48 1.25 5.02 2.69
N VAL A 49 0.78 3.77 2.56
CA VAL A 49 0.04 3.31 1.39
C VAL A 49 -1.35 2.88 1.83
N GLY A 50 -2.37 3.62 1.38
CA GLY A 50 -3.76 3.30 1.62
C GLY A 50 -4.28 2.17 0.74
N PRO A 51 -5.46 1.63 1.05
CA PRO A 51 -6.12 0.64 0.21
C PRO A 51 -6.50 1.23 -1.15
N TRP A 52 -6.56 0.37 -2.16
CA TRP A 52 -7.14 0.74 -3.45
C TRP A 52 -8.63 1.02 -3.33
N GLN A 53 -9.06 2.14 -3.91
CA GLN A 53 -10.48 2.43 -4.06
C GLN A 53 -11.13 1.45 -5.06
N LEU A 54 -12.46 1.38 -5.02
CA LEU A 54 -13.23 0.68 -6.04
C LEU A 54 -13.06 1.36 -7.40
N CYS A 55 -13.12 0.59 -8.47
CA CYS A 55 -13.09 1.15 -9.82
C CYS A 55 -14.19 2.19 -10.01
N SER A 56 -13.85 3.29 -10.69
CA SER A 56 -14.81 4.37 -11.00
C SER A 56 -16.00 3.89 -11.82
N VAL A 57 -15.85 2.75 -12.49
CA VAL A 57 -16.89 2.09 -13.29
C VAL A 57 -17.05 0.65 -12.87
N THR A 58 -18.29 0.18 -12.95
CA THR A 58 -18.69 -1.21 -12.68
C THR A 58 -18.96 -2.00 -13.97
N CYS A 59 -18.98 -1.34 -15.13
CA CYS A 59 -19.16 -1.93 -16.45
C CYS A 59 -18.30 -1.20 -17.50
N ARG A 60 -17.97 -1.87 -18.62
CA ARG A 60 -17.24 -1.30 -19.77
C ARG A 60 -18.20 -1.06 -20.95
N LYS A 61 -17.93 -0.04 -21.77
CA LYS A 61 -18.65 0.19 -23.04
C LYS A 61 -17.94 -0.55 -24.18
N VAL A 62 -18.69 -1.04 -25.17
CA VAL A 62 -18.11 -1.55 -26.43
C VAL A 62 -17.66 -0.33 -27.24
N ALA A 63 -16.42 -0.33 -27.71
CA ALA A 63 -15.86 0.79 -28.47
C ALA A 63 -16.50 0.88 -29.87
N GLY A 64 -17.66 1.54 -29.98
CA GLY A 64 -18.21 2.05 -31.25
C GLY A 64 -17.77 3.49 -31.57
N GLY A 65 -16.87 4.05 -30.75
CA GLY A 65 -16.33 5.40 -30.86
C GLY A 65 -15.40 5.67 -29.69
N GLY A 66 -14.10 5.40 -29.89
CA GLY A 66 -13.01 5.77 -28.98
C GLY A 66 -13.14 5.31 -27.53
N ALA A 67 -12.85 4.04 -27.22
CA ALA A 67 -12.50 3.67 -25.86
C ALA A 67 -11.06 4.14 -25.58
N ASP A 68 -10.83 4.77 -24.43
CA ASP A 68 -9.48 5.01 -23.92
C ASP A 68 -8.71 3.68 -23.92
N PRO A 69 -7.59 3.55 -24.65
CA PRO A 69 -6.83 2.30 -24.74
C PRO A 69 -6.30 1.83 -23.39
N ALA A 70 -6.23 2.70 -22.37
CA ALA A 70 -5.77 2.35 -21.03
C ALA A 70 -6.86 1.71 -20.14
N GLY A 71 -8.14 1.81 -20.51
CA GLY A 71 -9.25 1.32 -19.69
C GLY A 71 -9.43 2.08 -18.36
N PRO A 72 -10.39 1.67 -17.50
CA PRO A 72 -10.64 2.36 -16.24
C PRO A 72 -9.52 2.13 -15.22
N VAL A 73 -9.22 3.17 -14.44
CA VAL A 73 -8.18 3.15 -13.38
C VAL A 73 -8.81 3.27 -11.99
N ARG A 74 -8.18 2.63 -11.00
CA ARG A 74 -8.45 2.84 -9.57
C ARG A 74 -7.29 3.60 -8.93
N LYS A 75 -7.60 4.39 -7.89
CA LYS A 75 -6.65 5.20 -7.14
C LYS A 75 -6.49 4.73 -5.71
N ARG A 76 -5.40 5.12 -5.06
CA ARG A 76 -5.22 4.96 -3.61
C ARG A 76 -4.55 6.20 -3.03
N SER A 77 -4.70 6.38 -1.72
CA SER A 77 -4.04 7.47 -1.00
C SER A 77 -2.60 7.09 -0.69
N ILE A 78 -1.65 7.98 -1.02
CA ILE A 78 -0.24 7.88 -0.65
C ILE A 78 0.06 9.13 0.19
N LEU A 79 0.53 8.93 1.42
CA LEU A 79 0.80 10.03 2.36
C LEU A 79 2.20 9.86 2.94
N CYS A 80 2.98 10.93 3.02
CA CYS A 80 4.20 10.92 3.81
C CYS A 80 3.81 10.98 5.30
N VAL A 81 4.29 10.03 6.11
CA VAL A 81 3.97 9.99 7.55
C VAL A 81 5.21 9.87 8.43
N ASP A 82 5.13 10.44 9.63
CA ASP A 82 6.14 10.26 10.67
C ASP A 82 5.92 8.97 11.49
N GLN A 83 6.74 8.75 12.51
CA GLN A 83 6.66 7.58 13.38
C GLN A 83 5.35 7.45 14.18
N ALA A 84 4.64 8.56 14.38
CA ALA A 84 3.36 8.61 15.08
C ALA A 84 2.17 8.59 14.09
N MET A 85 2.42 8.27 12.81
CA MET A 85 1.43 8.24 11.73
C MET A 85 0.77 9.60 11.42
N ASN A 86 1.42 10.71 11.78
CA ASN A 86 0.90 12.03 11.39
C ASN A 86 1.28 12.31 9.94
N ALA A 87 0.36 12.92 9.20
CA ALA A 87 0.63 13.38 7.85
C ALA A 87 1.68 14.49 7.85
N GLN A 88 2.67 14.32 6.99
CA GLN A 88 3.78 15.24 6.76
C GLN A 88 3.76 15.68 5.28
N PRO A 89 4.46 16.77 4.92
CA PRO A 89 4.63 17.13 3.52
C PRO A 89 5.48 16.09 2.78
N ASP A 90 5.25 15.94 1.48
CA ASP A 90 5.87 14.91 0.63
C ASP A 90 7.41 15.03 0.54
N ASP A 91 7.96 16.23 0.75
CA ASP A 91 9.41 16.52 0.74
C ASP A 91 10.20 15.69 1.78
N ARG A 92 9.57 15.37 2.92
CA ARG A 92 10.18 14.53 3.97
C ARG A 92 10.37 13.08 3.55
N CYS A 93 9.74 12.67 2.46
CA CYS A 93 9.84 11.33 1.89
C CYS A 93 10.58 11.31 0.53
N GLU A 94 11.14 12.44 0.07
CA GLU A 94 11.68 12.65 -1.29
C GLU A 94 12.95 11.83 -1.62
N GLY A 95 13.51 11.10 -0.64
CA GLY A 95 14.60 10.12 -0.84
C GLY A 95 14.15 8.67 -1.05
N GLN A 96 12.84 8.40 -1.03
CA GLN A 96 12.27 7.06 -1.14
C GLN A 96 11.41 6.92 -2.40
N PRO A 97 11.39 5.75 -3.07
CA PRO A 97 10.50 5.53 -4.20
C PRO A 97 9.03 5.76 -3.81
N ARG A 98 8.38 6.76 -4.42
CA ARG A 98 6.96 7.03 -4.19
C ARG A 98 6.12 5.88 -4.77
N PRO A 99 5.29 5.19 -3.96
CA PRO A 99 4.44 4.12 -4.46
C PRO A 99 3.43 4.64 -5.49
N PRO A 100 2.98 3.82 -6.46
CA PRO A 100 2.00 4.25 -7.45
C PRO A 100 0.67 4.57 -6.76
N ASP A 101 0.05 5.67 -7.13
CA ASP A 101 -1.25 6.12 -6.62
C ASP A 101 -2.42 5.75 -7.57
N HIS A 102 -2.11 5.25 -8.77
CA HIS A 102 -3.09 4.83 -9.79
C HIS A 102 -2.69 3.46 -10.35
N GLU A 103 -3.67 2.61 -10.64
CA GLU A 103 -3.46 1.38 -11.41
C GLU A 103 -4.69 1.00 -12.25
N PRO A 104 -4.53 0.22 -13.32
CA PRO A 104 -5.66 -0.30 -14.08
C PRO A 104 -6.58 -1.15 -13.21
N CYS A 105 -7.88 -1.05 -13.47
CA CYS A 105 -8.87 -1.90 -12.84
C CYS A 105 -8.62 -3.38 -13.17
N ALA A 106 -8.39 -4.18 -12.14
CA ALA A 106 -8.26 -5.63 -12.28
C ALA A 106 -9.65 -6.25 -12.54
N GLY A 107 -9.96 -6.53 -13.80
CA GLY A 107 -11.15 -7.31 -14.16
C GLY A 107 -11.67 -7.02 -15.56
N ARG A 108 -12.13 -8.07 -16.25
CA ARG A 108 -13.03 -7.91 -17.40
C ARG A 108 -14.39 -7.43 -16.87
N LEU A 109 -14.55 -6.12 -16.74
CA LEU A 109 -15.84 -5.52 -16.38
C LEU A 109 -16.92 -5.96 -17.40
N PRO A 110 -18.14 -6.27 -16.96
CA PRO A 110 -19.25 -6.62 -17.86
C PRO A 110 -19.57 -5.46 -18.79
N LEU A 111 -20.25 -5.73 -19.91
CA LEU A 111 -20.73 -4.65 -20.77
C LEU A 111 -21.86 -3.87 -20.07
N CYS A 112 -21.85 -2.54 -20.19
CA CYS A 112 -22.94 -1.73 -19.67
C CYS A 112 -24.25 -2.07 -20.39
N LYS A 113 -25.32 -2.36 -19.63
CA LYS A 113 -26.66 -2.61 -20.18
C LYS A 113 -27.18 -1.32 -20.84
N GLY A 114 -27.75 -1.44 -22.05
CA GLY A 114 -28.18 -0.31 -22.89
C GLY A 114 -27.28 0.00 -24.09
N LEU A 115 -26.20 -0.77 -24.30
CA LEU A 115 -25.42 -0.76 -25.55
C LEU A 115 -25.74 -1.94 -26.49
N LEU A 116 -26.60 -2.87 -26.05
CA LEU A 116 -27.03 -4.04 -26.80
C LEU A 116 -28.40 -3.83 -27.50
N ASP A 117 -29.12 -2.76 -27.17
CA ASP A 117 -30.48 -2.51 -27.70
C ASP A 117 -30.50 -1.67 -28.99
N ALA A 118 -29.35 -1.45 -29.63
CA ALA A 118 -29.24 -0.67 -30.87
C ALA A 118 -28.73 -1.48 -32.08
N HIS A 119 -28.78 -2.82 -32.04
CA HIS A 119 -28.39 -3.70 -33.16
C HIS A 119 -29.44 -4.77 -33.48
N ILE A 120 -30.73 -4.44 -33.39
CA ILE A 120 -31.77 -5.20 -34.09
C ILE A 120 -32.72 -4.21 -34.77
N LEU A 121 -32.26 -3.63 -35.87
CA LEU A 121 -33.17 -3.15 -36.91
C LEU A 121 -32.65 -3.65 -38.26
N VAL A 122 -33.56 -4.36 -38.93
CA VAL A 122 -33.55 -4.81 -40.33
C VAL A 122 -32.69 -6.03 -40.64
N GLU A 123 -33.30 -7.22 -40.58
CA GLU A 123 -33.39 -8.20 -41.68
C GLU A 123 -33.95 -9.54 -41.15
N ASP A 124 -35.22 -9.55 -40.78
CA ASP A 124 -36.03 -10.78 -40.70
C ASP A 124 -37.43 -10.45 -41.21
N ILE A 125 -37.53 -10.05 -42.49
CA ILE A 125 -38.77 -10.10 -43.25
C ILE A 125 -38.63 -11.35 -44.14
N PRO A 126 -39.26 -12.49 -43.79
CA PRO A 126 -39.42 -13.58 -44.74
C PRO A 126 -40.27 -13.09 -45.93
N PRO A 127 -39.92 -13.46 -47.17
CA PRO A 127 -40.71 -13.10 -48.34
C PRO A 127 -42.08 -13.76 -48.27
N GLU A 128 -43.07 -13.04 -48.79
CA GLU A 128 -44.48 -13.42 -48.93
C GLU A 128 -44.64 -14.90 -49.32
N TYR A 129 -45.45 -15.63 -48.56
CA TYR A 129 -45.99 -16.91 -48.95
C TYR A 129 -47.31 -16.62 -49.65
N ASP A 130 -47.32 -16.76 -50.99
CA ASP A 130 -48.54 -16.75 -51.79
C ASP A 130 -49.47 -17.87 -51.29
N ASP A 131 -50.60 -17.47 -50.73
CA ASP A 131 -51.70 -18.36 -50.42
C ASP A 131 -53.03 -17.69 -50.82
N GLU A 132 -53.17 -17.36 -52.11
CA GLU A 132 -54.50 -17.22 -52.72
C GLU A 132 -54.97 -18.60 -53.20
N ASN A 133 -55.35 -19.43 -52.22
CA ASN A 133 -56.28 -20.52 -52.43
C ASN A 133 -57.22 -20.64 -51.23
N ASN A 134 -58.24 -19.77 -51.19
CA ASN A 134 -59.60 -20.18 -50.82
C ASN A 134 -60.57 -19.02 -51.12
N VAL A 135 -61.54 -19.23 -51.99
CA VAL A 135 -62.96 -19.41 -51.62
C VAL A 135 -63.69 -20.02 -52.83
N ILE A 136 -64.55 -20.98 -52.51
CA ILE A 136 -65.52 -21.73 -53.33
C ILE A 136 -66.30 -20.87 -54.33
#